data_AF-A0A174I0P4-F1
#
_entry.id   AF-A0A174I0P4-F1
#
_cell.length_a   1.000
_cell.length_b   1.000
_cell.length_c   1.000
_cell.angle_alpha   90.00
_cell.angle_beta   90.00
_cell.angle_gamma   90.00
#
_symmetry.space_group_name_H-M   'P 1'
#
loop_
_entity.id
_entity.type
_entity.pdbx_description
1 polymer ?
#
loop_
_entity_poly.entity_id
_entity_poly.type
_entity_poly.pdbx_seq_one_letter_code
_entity_poly.pdbx_strand_id
1 'polypeptide(L)'
;MNNKLEVIGIDHGWSMMKTISQVFVTGVKSIVDKAKEKGRSALYRLSEFLGIKKRLLDIRENVRGAIKTTDKDIAKTELLAKGFREAGQTVTNAFRTFADKPEVDYSQKEQKHPITKAVLAPMKAVKKMLVLMEIHLDASIDKLDNLAMDVQLDKEKHMENAKAQKQTEPERAEAERVEAEVVYAPMVAEPQEYQYNADAFEARGVDEVKQEAAHKEAPKVRDDKAR
;
A
#
# COMPACT_ATOMS: atom_id res chain seq x y z
N MET A 1 -35.68 -16.70 -37.53
CA MET A 1 -35.58 -17.22 -36.14
C MET A 1 -34.15 -17.13 -35.56
N ASN A 2 -33.31 -16.16 -35.94
CA ASN A 2 -31.88 -16.18 -35.57
C ASN A 2 -31.44 -15.15 -34.53
N ASN A 3 -32.29 -14.20 -34.14
CA ASN A 3 -31.88 -13.10 -33.25
C ASN A 3 -31.74 -13.52 -31.78
N LYS A 4 -32.33 -14.66 -31.36
CA LYS A 4 -32.30 -15.08 -29.95
C LYS A 4 -30.99 -15.76 -29.55
N LEU A 5 -30.31 -16.42 -30.48
CA LEU A 5 -29.02 -17.08 -30.24
C LEU A 5 -27.85 -16.07 -30.28
N GLU A 6 -27.91 -15.05 -31.15
CA GLU A 6 -26.92 -13.96 -31.19
C GLU A 6 -26.88 -13.16 -29.89
N VAL A 7 -28.05 -12.85 -29.30
CA VAL A 7 -28.12 -12.07 -28.04
C VAL A 7 -27.53 -12.86 -26.86
N ILE A 8 -27.79 -14.16 -26.77
CA ILE A 8 -27.27 -15.00 -25.68
C ILE A 8 -25.75 -15.19 -25.80
N GLY A 9 -25.22 -15.42 -27.00
CA GLY A 9 -23.78 -15.59 -27.23
C GLY A 9 -22.96 -14.31 -26.99
N ILE A 10 -23.48 -13.15 -27.40
CA ILE A 10 -22.83 -11.85 -27.18
C ILE A 10 -22.82 -11.48 -25.68
N ASP A 11 -23.90 -11.76 -24.95
CA ASP A 11 -24.00 -11.50 -23.51
C ASP A 11 -23.03 -12.39 -22.71
N HIS A 12 -22.93 -13.67 -23.06
CA HIS A 12 -21.96 -14.60 -22.43
C HIS A 12 -20.51 -14.18 -22.68
N GLY A 13 -20.17 -13.77 -23.91
CA GLY A 13 -18.84 -13.26 -24.24
C GLY A 13 -18.49 -11.98 -23.47
N TRP A 14 -19.46 -11.08 -23.31
CA TRP A 14 -19.27 -9.82 -22.58
C TRP A 14 -19.11 -10.04 -21.07
N SER A 15 -19.90 -10.96 -20.50
CA SER A 15 -19.78 -11.39 -19.11
C SER A 15 -18.43 -12.03 -18.81
N MET A 16 -17.94 -12.92 -19.69
CA MET A 16 -16.60 -13.52 -19.57
C MET A 16 -15.50 -12.46 -19.60
N MET A 17 -15.56 -11.52 -20.53
CA MET A 17 -14.57 -10.44 -20.63
C MET A 17 -14.56 -9.53 -19.40
N LYS A 18 -15.74 -9.21 -18.85
CA LYS A 18 -15.86 -8.47 -17.58
C LYS A 18 -15.24 -9.26 -16.44
N THR A 19 -15.48 -10.57 -16.40
CA THR A 19 -14.91 -11.47 -15.39
C THR A 19 -13.38 -11.53 -15.48
N ILE A 20 -12.82 -11.68 -16.68
CA ILE A 20 -11.37 -11.69 -16.92
C ILE A 20 -10.74 -10.37 -16.46
N SER A 21 -11.33 -9.24 -16.88
CA SER A 21 -10.86 -7.92 -16.47
C SER A 21 -10.89 -7.76 -14.96
N GLN A 22 -11.98 -8.17 -14.31
CA GLN A 22 -12.11 -8.11 -12.86
C GLN A 22 -11.09 -8.98 -12.14
N VAL A 23 -10.90 -10.24 -12.56
CA VAL A 23 -9.90 -11.16 -11.99
C VAL A 23 -8.49 -10.59 -12.11
N PHE A 24 -8.17 -9.97 -13.26
CA PHE A 24 -6.89 -9.30 -13.44
C PHE A 24 -6.72 -8.14 -12.44
N VAL A 25 -7.70 -7.23 -12.38
CA VAL A 25 -7.64 -6.05 -11.50
C VAL A 25 -7.55 -6.46 -10.04
N THR A 26 -8.34 -7.44 -9.60
CA THR A 26 -8.28 -7.93 -8.21
C THR A 26 -6.98 -8.66 -7.92
N GLY A 27 -6.44 -9.41 -8.88
CA GLY A 27 -5.13 -10.07 -8.78
C GLY A 27 -4.00 -9.07 -8.59
N VAL A 28 -3.92 -8.05 -9.46
CA VAL A 28 -2.91 -6.98 -9.36
C VAL A 28 -3.05 -6.23 -8.03
N LYS A 29 -4.27 -5.87 -7.64
CA LYS A 29 -4.53 -5.21 -6.35
C LYS A 29 -4.10 -6.09 -5.17
N SER A 30 -4.43 -7.38 -5.18
CA SER A 30 -4.06 -8.32 -4.12
C SER A 30 -2.55 -8.47 -3.97
N ILE A 31 -1.79 -8.44 -5.08
CA ILE A 31 -0.33 -8.46 -5.04
C ILE A 31 0.21 -7.23 -4.29
N VAL A 32 -0.30 -6.04 -4.60
CA VAL A 32 0.11 -4.79 -3.92
C VAL A 32 -0.33 -4.78 -2.46
N ASP A 33 -1.56 -5.22 -2.17
CA ASP A 33 -2.09 -5.26 -0.80
C ASP A 33 -1.26 -6.22 0.08
N LYS A 34 -0.87 -7.39 -0.44
CA LYS A 34 0.03 -8.32 0.24
C LYS A 34 1.41 -7.72 0.48
N ALA A 35 1.94 -6.98 -0.49
CA ALA A 35 3.21 -6.27 -0.33
C ALA A 35 3.09 -5.20 0.77
N LYS A 36 1.96 -4.49 0.85
CA LYS A 36 1.66 -3.48 1.87
C LYS A 36 1.58 -4.07 3.28
N GLU A 37 0.85 -5.16 3.44
CA GLU A 37 0.71 -5.84 4.72
C GLU A 37 2.06 -6.32 5.26
N LYS A 38 2.88 -6.94 4.40
CA LYS A 38 4.22 -7.43 4.77
C LYS A 38 5.25 -6.32 4.97
N GLY A 39 5.12 -5.20 4.24
CA GLY A 39 5.94 -4.01 4.45
C GLY A 39 5.73 -3.40 5.82
N ARG A 40 4.46 -3.30 6.26
CA ARG A 40 4.10 -2.79 7.59
C ARG A 40 4.62 -3.64 8.76
N SER A 41 4.71 -4.96 8.58
CA SER A 41 5.26 -5.85 9.61
C SER A 41 6.79 -5.90 9.62
N ALA A 42 7.47 -5.02 8.87
CA ALA A 42 8.93 -5.03 8.63
C ALA A 42 9.48 -6.38 8.13
N LEU A 43 8.59 -7.26 7.65
CA LEU A 43 8.93 -8.62 7.24
C LEU A 43 9.54 -8.65 5.83
N TYR A 44 9.22 -7.63 5.01
CA TYR A 44 9.61 -7.55 3.60
C TYR A 44 10.91 -6.75 3.40
N ARG A 45 11.78 -7.26 2.52
CA ARG A 45 13.00 -6.54 2.10
C ARG A 45 12.67 -5.66 0.89
N LEU A 46 13.33 -4.50 0.77
CA LEU A 46 13.21 -3.61 -0.40
C LEU A 46 13.48 -4.33 -1.73
N SER A 47 14.35 -5.33 -1.73
CA SER A 47 14.62 -6.19 -2.88
C SER A 47 13.39 -6.95 -3.39
N GLU A 48 12.46 -7.33 -2.51
CA GLU A 48 11.25 -8.04 -2.89
C GLU A 48 10.23 -7.10 -3.53
N PHE A 49 10.11 -5.85 -3.03
CA PHE A 49 9.34 -4.80 -3.69
C PHE A 49 9.82 -4.54 -5.11
N LEU A 50 11.13 -4.44 -5.30
CA LEU A 50 11.74 -4.30 -6.63
C LEU A 50 11.47 -5.51 -7.53
N GLY A 51 11.50 -6.73 -6.96
CA GLY A 51 11.16 -7.96 -7.67
C GLY A 51 9.71 -7.98 -8.17
N ILE A 52 8.75 -7.58 -7.32
CA ILE A 52 7.33 -7.45 -7.70
C ILE A 52 7.17 -6.35 -8.74
N LYS A 53 7.81 -5.19 -8.55
CA LYS A 53 7.76 -4.07 -9.49
C LYS A 53 8.21 -4.49 -10.88
N LYS A 54 9.34 -5.20 -10.98
CA LYS A 54 9.87 -5.70 -12.25
C LYS A 54 8.87 -6.58 -12.99
N ARG A 55 8.16 -7.47 -12.27
CA ARG A 55 7.11 -8.31 -12.85
C ARG A 55 5.91 -7.50 -13.34
N LEU A 56 5.45 -6.51 -12.57
CA LEU A 56 4.36 -5.63 -12.99
C LEU A 56 4.74 -4.79 -14.21
N LEU A 57 5.99 -4.31 -14.29
CA LEU A 57 6.52 -3.58 -15.45
C LEU A 57 6.54 -4.44 -16.71
N ASP A 58 7.00 -5.68 -16.60
CA ASP A 58 7.03 -6.64 -17.71
C ASP A 58 5.61 -6.95 -18.22
N ILE A 59 4.66 -7.19 -17.30
CA ILE A 59 3.24 -7.37 -17.66
C ILE A 59 2.71 -6.11 -18.36
N ARG A 60 3.03 -4.91 -17.88
CA ARG A 60 2.59 -3.65 -18.50
C ARG A 60 3.13 -3.50 -19.92
N GLU A 61 4.40 -3.81 -20.14
CA GLU A 61 5.00 -3.76 -21.46
C GLU A 61 4.31 -4.72 -22.43
N ASN A 62 4.03 -5.94 -21.97
CA ASN A 62 3.27 -6.92 -22.74
C ASN A 62 1.84 -6.44 -23.06
N VAL A 63 1.14 -5.85 -22.10
CA VAL A 63 -0.20 -5.26 -22.32
C VAL A 63 -0.14 -4.11 -23.34
N ARG A 64 0.85 -3.21 -23.24
CA ARG A 64 1.07 -2.14 -24.24
C ARG A 64 1.36 -2.71 -25.64
N GLY A 65 2.17 -3.77 -25.71
CA GLY A 65 2.41 -4.51 -26.95
C GLY A 65 1.12 -5.04 -27.56
N ALA A 66 0.29 -5.69 -26.74
CA ALA A 66 -1.00 -6.23 -27.16
C ALA A 66 -2.00 -5.15 -27.62
N ILE A 67 -2.01 -3.97 -26.99
CA ILE A 67 -2.83 -2.83 -27.43
C ILE A 67 -2.39 -2.38 -28.83
N LYS A 68 -1.08 -2.22 -29.05
CA LYS A 68 -0.53 -1.80 -30.35
C LYS A 68 -0.83 -2.78 -31.47
N THR A 69 -0.73 -4.09 -31.22
CA THR A 69 -1.06 -5.11 -32.22
C THR A 69 -2.57 -5.12 -32.50
N THR A 70 -3.39 -5.07 -31.46
CA THR A 70 -4.86 -5.01 -31.58
C THR A 70 -5.30 -3.79 -32.40
N ASP A 71 -4.67 -2.63 -32.20
CA ASP A 71 -4.96 -1.42 -32.98
C ASP A 71 -4.63 -1.58 -34.47
N LYS A 72 -3.49 -2.19 -34.78
CA LYS A 72 -3.12 -2.50 -36.17
C LYS A 72 -4.11 -3.48 -36.81
N ASP A 73 -4.52 -4.49 -36.07
CA ASP A 73 -5.43 -5.51 -36.59
C ASP A 73 -6.85 -4.97 -36.77
N ILE A 74 -7.34 -4.13 -35.86
CA ILE A 74 -8.60 -3.38 -36.03
C ILE A 74 -8.56 -2.57 -37.32
N ALA A 75 -7.49 -1.80 -37.55
CA ALA A 75 -7.35 -0.99 -38.76
C ALA A 75 -7.30 -1.84 -40.03
N LYS A 76 -6.56 -2.96 -40.02
CA LYS A 76 -6.53 -3.91 -41.16
C LYS A 76 -7.89 -4.52 -41.43
N THR A 77 -8.61 -4.93 -40.40
CA THR A 77 -9.97 -5.49 -40.54
C THR A 77 -10.94 -4.44 -41.09
N GLU A 78 -10.84 -3.18 -40.67
CA GLU A 78 -11.64 -2.08 -41.23
C GLU A 78 -11.33 -1.85 -42.72
N LEU A 79 -10.05 -1.88 -43.12
CA LEU A 79 -9.64 -1.78 -44.52
C LEU A 79 -10.10 -2.96 -45.37
N LEU A 80 -9.95 -4.19 -44.87
CA LEU A 80 -10.44 -5.40 -45.56
C LEU A 80 -11.95 -5.38 -45.71
N ALA A 81 -12.68 -4.98 -44.66
CA ALA A 81 -14.13 -4.82 -44.71
C ALA A 81 -14.56 -3.80 -45.77
N LYS A 82 -13.80 -2.71 -45.94
CA LYS A 82 -14.03 -1.73 -47.02
C LYS A 82 -13.75 -2.34 -48.40
N GLY A 83 -12.64 -3.05 -48.57
CA GLY A 83 -12.31 -3.72 -49.85
C GLY A 83 -13.34 -4.77 -50.28
N PHE A 84 -13.79 -5.62 -49.35
CA PHE A 84 -14.85 -6.60 -49.62
C PHE A 84 -16.18 -5.93 -49.98
N ARG A 85 -16.50 -4.79 -49.35
CA ARG A 85 -17.68 -3.99 -49.69
C ARG A 85 -17.59 -3.47 -51.12
N GLU A 86 -16.48 -2.83 -51.49
CA GLU A 86 -16.28 -2.26 -52.83
C GLU A 86 -16.36 -3.36 -53.89
N ALA A 87 -15.64 -4.47 -53.70
CA ALA A 87 -15.70 -5.62 -54.60
C ALA A 87 -17.11 -6.21 -54.72
N GLY A 88 -17.83 -6.38 -53.60
CA GLY A 88 -19.21 -6.88 -53.61
C GLY A 88 -20.18 -5.95 -54.33
N GLN A 89 -20.02 -4.63 -54.20
CA GLN A 89 -20.80 -3.63 -54.92
C GLN A 89 -20.53 -3.68 -56.42
N THR A 90 -19.26 -3.79 -56.82
CA THR A 90 -18.87 -3.94 -58.23
C THR A 90 -19.45 -5.21 -58.84
N VAL A 91 -19.35 -6.35 -58.15
CA VAL A 91 -19.93 -7.62 -58.61
C VAL A 91 -21.45 -7.51 -58.73
N THR A 92 -22.11 -6.89 -57.75
CA THR A 92 -23.57 -6.69 -57.78
C THR A 92 -24.00 -5.79 -58.93
N ASN A 93 -23.28 -4.70 -59.18
CA ASN A 93 -23.56 -3.83 -60.33
C ASN A 93 -23.26 -4.55 -61.65
N ALA A 94 -22.20 -5.33 -61.75
CA ALA A 94 -21.94 -6.15 -62.94
C ALA A 94 -23.10 -7.09 -63.25
N PHE A 95 -23.64 -7.81 -62.25
CA PHE A 95 -24.83 -8.65 -62.43
C PHE A 95 -26.09 -7.85 -62.83
N ARG A 96 -26.24 -6.61 -62.37
CA ARG A 96 -27.33 -5.73 -62.82
C ARG A 96 -27.17 -5.36 -64.28
N THR A 97 -25.97 -4.93 -64.68
CA THR A 97 -25.65 -4.58 -66.07
C THR A 97 -25.87 -5.78 -67.00
N PHE A 98 -25.46 -6.98 -66.59
CA PHE A 98 -25.75 -8.23 -67.34
C PHE A 98 -27.25 -8.52 -67.49
N ALA A 99 -28.09 -8.02 -66.58
CA ALA A 99 -29.54 -8.18 -66.61
C ALA A 99 -30.27 -6.95 -67.18
N ASP A 100 -29.57 -6.09 -67.93
CA ASP A 100 -30.06 -4.80 -68.48
C ASP A 100 -30.68 -3.86 -67.42
N LYS A 101 -30.22 -3.96 -66.17
CA LYS A 101 -30.63 -3.08 -65.08
C LYS A 101 -29.61 -1.96 -64.88
N PRO A 102 -30.04 -0.74 -64.54
CA PRO A 102 -29.13 0.37 -64.30
C PRO A 102 -28.26 0.12 -63.06
N GLU A 103 -27.04 0.65 -63.10
CA GLU A 103 -26.12 0.63 -61.97
C GLU A 103 -26.68 1.41 -60.78
N VAL A 104 -26.33 0.96 -59.58
CA VAL A 104 -26.70 1.63 -58.35
C VAL A 104 -25.48 2.34 -57.78
N ASP A 105 -25.62 3.62 -57.48
CA ASP A 105 -24.64 4.35 -56.67
C ASP A 105 -24.81 3.96 -55.20
N TYR A 106 -23.74 3.43 -54.61
CA TYR A 106 -23.70 3.01 -53.22
C TYR A 106 -23.05 4.04 -52.29
N SER A 107 -22.71 5.24 -52.80
CA SER A 107 -22.12 6.35 -52.02
C SER A 107 -23.00 6.77 -50.84
N GLN A 108 -24.33 6.79 -51.04
CA GLN A 108 -25.33 7.21 -50.05
C GLN A 108 -25.91 6.06 -49.20
N LYS A 109 -25.61 4.80 -49.53
CA LYS A 109 -26.15 3.65 -48.79
C LYS A 109 -25.38 3.45 -47.49
N GLU A 110 -26.09 3.71 -46.40
CA GLU A 110 -25.59 3.60 -45.03
C GLU A 110 -24.91 2.25 -44.74
N GLN A 111 -23.80 2.40 -44.02
CA GLN A 111 -22.80 1.45 -43.58
C GLN A 111 -23.35 0.34 -42.64
N LYS A 112 -24.35 -0.43 -43.07
CA LYS A 112 -24.99 -1.47 -42.22
C LYS A 112 -24.68 -2.87 -42.72
N HIS A 113 -23.42 -3.29 -42.60
CA HIS A 113 -23.08 -4.71 -42.71
C HIS A 113 -22.97 -5.32 -41.32
N PRO A 114 -24.00 -6.04 -40.84
CA PRO A 114 -24.00 -6.63 -39.49
C PRO A 114 -22.80 -7.56 -39.25
N ILE A 115 -22.26 -8.20 -40.30
CA ILE A 115 -21.08 -9.07 -40.21
C ILE A 115 -19.81 -8.30 -39.83
N THR A 116 -19.56 -7.14 -40.45
CA THR A 116 -18.40 -6.31 -40.12
C THR A 116 -18.48 -5.77 -38.69
N LYS A 117 -19.69 -5.42 -38.23
CA LYS A 117 -19.95 -5.03 -36.84
C LYS A 117 -19.72 -6.19 -35.87
N ALA A 118 -20.08 -7.42 -36.27
CA ALA A 118 -19.91 -8.61 -35.45
C ALA A 118 -18.43 -8.98 -35.21
N VAL A 119 -17.52 -8.64 -36.13
CA VAL A 119 -16.08 -8.87 -35.95
C VAL A 119 -15.41 -7.68 -35.25
N LEU A 120 -15.77 -6.45 -35.65
CA LEU A 120 -15.11 -5.24 -35.17
C LEU A 120 -15.47 -4.88 -33.73
N ALA A 121 -16.73 -5.11 -33.31
CA ALA A 121 -17.17 -4.78 -31.96
C ALA A 121 -16.45 -5.60 -30.87
N PRO A 122 -16.28 -6.94 -31.01
CA PRO A 122 -15.46 -7.72 -30.09
C PRO A 122 -14.01 -7.24 -30.00
N MET A 123 -13.34 -6.97 -31.13
CA MET A 123 -11.96 -6.48 -31.14
C MET A 123 -11.82 -5.15 -30.38
N LYS A 124 -12.75 -4.21 -30.61
CA LYS A 124 -12.80 -2.93 -29.88
C LYS A 124 -13.06 -3.12 -28.39
N ALA A 125 -13.82 -4.13 -27.99
CA ALA A 125 -14.05 -4.43 -26.58
C ALA A 125 -12.80 -5.03 -25.91
N VAL A 126 -12.10 -5.94 -26.58
CA VAL A 126 -10.81 -6.48 -26.12
C VAL A 126 -9.79 -5.35 -25.93
N LYS A 127 -9.69 -4.41 -26.89
CA LYS A 127 -8.85 -3.22 -26.74
C LYS A 127 -9.16 -2.46 -25.44
N LYS A 128 -10.44 -2.18 -25.18
CA LYS A 128 -10.87 -1.46 -23.97
C LYS A 128 -10.47 -2.20 -22.69
N MET A 129 -10.59 -3.53 -22.69
CA MET A 129 -10.14 -4.36 -21.57
C MET A 129 -8.63 -4.22 -21.35
N LEU A 130 -7.82 -4.30 -22.41
CA LEU A 130 -6.36 -4.15 -22.30
C LEU A 130 -5.95 -2.75 -21.80
N VAL A 131 -6.61 -1.70 -22.28
CA VAL A 131 -6.38 -0.33 -21.78
C VAL A 131 -6.71 -0.22 -20.30
N LEU A 132 -7.79 -0.85 -19.84
CA LEU A 132 -8.11 -0.89 -18.42
C LEU A 132 -7.05 -1.65 -17.61
N MET A 133 -6.54 -2.77 -18.12
CA MET A 133 -5.44 -3.51 -17.49
C MET A 133 -4.18 -2.64 -17.36
N GLU A 134 -3.82 -1.89 -18.40
CA GLU A 134 -2.70 -0.95 -18.38
C GLU A 134 -2.82 0.09 -17.26
N ILE A 135 -3.98 0.75 -17.16
CA ILE A 135 -4.25 1.76 -16.13
C ILE A 135 -4.09 1.17 -14.73
N HIS A 136 -4.63 -0.04 -14.49
CA HIS A 136 -4.52 -0.68 -13.19
C HIS A 136 -3.10 -1.12 -12.86
N LEU A 137 -2.31 -1.54 -13.86
CA LEU A 137 -0.89 -1.82 -13.68
C LEU A 137 -0.11 -0.56 -13.31
N ASP A 138 -0.28 0.54 -14.05
CA ASP A 138 0.39 1.81 -13.76
C ASP A 138 0.07 2.28 -12.33
N ALA A 139 -1.20 2.33 -11.95
CA ALA A 139 -1.61 2.69 -10.60
C ALA A 139 -1.07 1.75 -9.51
N SER A 140 -0.78 0.50 -9.85
CA SER A 140 -0.27 -0.49 -8.90
C SER A 140 1.25 -0.42 -8.75
N ILE A 141 1.95 -0.09 -9.84
CA ILE A 141 3.37 0.22 -9.83
C ILE A 141 3.63 1.48 -8.99
N ASP A 142 2.83 2.54 -9.18
CA ASP A 142 2.96 3.78 -8.39
C ASP A 142 2.74 3.54 -6.89
N LYS A 143 1.73 2.72 -6.54
CA LYS A 143 1.50 2.32 -5.14
C LYS A 143 2.67 1.54 -4.56
N LEU A 144 3.31 0.69 -5.36
CA LEU A 144 4.43 -0.11 -4.93
C LEU A 144 5.69 0.75 -4.69
N ASP A 145 5.87 1.80 -5.49
CA ASP A 145 6.97 2.77 -5.31
C ASP A 145 6.79 3.58 -4.03
N ASN A 146 5.60 4.12 -3.79
CA ASN A 146 5.30 4.82 -2.53
C ASN A 146 5.51 3.93 -1.32
N LEU A 147 5.09 2.65 -1.42
CA LEU A 147 5.27 1.69 -0.34
C LEU A 147 6.74 1.34 -0.08
N ALA A 148 7.56 1.24 -1.13
CA ALA A 148 9.00 1.02 -0.97
C ALA A 148 9.67 2.22 -0.27
N MET A 149 9.22 3.45 -0.55
CA MET A 149 9.68 4.66 0.14
C MET A 149 9.25 4.67 1.62
N ASP A 150 8.00 4.32 1.92
CA ASP A 150 7.49 4.26 3.30
C ASP A 150 8.31 3.27 4.15
N VAL A 151 8.61 2.07 3.60
CA VAL A 151 9.41 1.06 4.29
C VAL A 151 10.85 1.52 4.52
N GLN A 152 11.44 2.28 3.58
CA GLN A 152 12.77 2.89 3.78
C GLN A 152 12.76 3.88 4.94
N LEU A 153 11.78 4.78 4.97
CA LEU A 153 11.65 5.79 6.00
C LEU A 153 11.40 5.19 7.39
N ASP A 154 10.53 4.19 7.49
CA ASP A 154 10.27 3.50 8.77
C ASP A 154 11.55 2.83 9.29
N LYS A 155 12.32 2.18 8.41
CA LYS A 155 13.59 1.57 8.79
C LYS A 155 14.60 2.61 9.29
N GLU A 156 14.69 3.76 8.62
CA GLU A 156 15.57 4.86 9.01
C GLU A 156 15.19 5.42 10.39
N LYS A 157 13.90 5.70 10.63
CA LYS A 157 13.39 6.14 11.93
C LYS A 157 13.66 5.15 13.05
N HIS A 158 13.49 3.84 12.81
CA HIS A 158 13.80 2.81 13.80
C HIS A 158 15.30 2.78 14.14
N MET A 159 16.18 2.96 13.15
CA MET A 159 17.62 3.04 13.39
C MET A 159 18.02 4.32 14.13
N GLU A 160 17.38 5.45 13.82
CA GLU A 160 17.60 6.73 14.52
C GLU A 160 17.19 6.66 15.99
N ASN A 161 15.98 6.15 16.28
CA ASN A 161 15.50 5.95 17.65
C ASN A 161 16.39 4.97 18.44
N ALA A 162 16.88 3.89 17.81
CA ALA A 162 17.79 2.96 18.46
C ALA A 162 19.16 3.57 18.76
N LYS A 163 19.67 4.45 17.87
CA LYS A 163 20.90 5.21 18.13
C LYS A 163 20.71 6.24 19.24
N ALA A 164 19.57 6.93 19.28
CA ALA A 164 19.23 7.87 20.33
C ALA A 164 19.16 7.18 21.71
N GLN A 165 18.47 6.04 21.82
CA GLN A 165 18.44 5.24 23.06
C GLN A 165 19.84 4.77 23.49
N LYS A 166 20.67 4.31 22.55
CA LYS A 166 22.05 3.91 22.84
C LYS A 166 22.98 5.06 23.20
N GLN A 167 22.61 6.32 22.93
CA GLN A 167 23.37 7.50 23.35
C GLN A 167 22.89 8.01 24.73
N THR A 168 21.61 7.85 25.06
CA THR A 168 21.07 8.24 26.36
C THR A 168 21.48 7.28 27.50
N GLU A 169 21.64 5.98 27.23
CA GLU A 169 22.14 5.00 28.22
C GLU A 169 23.59 5.25 28.72
N PRO A 170 24.60 5.51 27.86
CA PRO A 170 25.95 5.79 28.32
C PRO A 170 26.06 7.14 29.02
N GLU A 171 25.34 8.17 28.57
CA GLU A 171 25.34 9.50 29.19
C GLU A 171 24.73 9.46 30.61
N ARG A 172 23.70 8.64 30.82
CA ARG A 172 23.12 8.40 32.15
C ARG A 172 24.03 7.57 33.06
N ALA A 173 24.72 6.58 32.51
CA ALA A 173 25.68 5.76 33.25
C ALA A 173 26.96 6.54 33.64
N GLU A 174 27.38 7.52 32.83
CA GLU A 174 28.48 8.44 33.18
C GLU A 174 28.04 9.46 34.23
N ALA A 175 26.84 10.05 34.11
CA ALA A 175 26.32 10.98 35.12
C ALA A 175 26.14 10.33 36.50
N GLU A 176 25.66 9.07 36.57
CA GLU A 176 25.52 8.31 37.82
C GLU A 176 26.88 7.93 38.44
N ARG A 177 27.90 7.68 37.62
CA ARG A 177 29.28 7.42 38.10
C ARG A 177 29.95 8.68 38.64
N VAL A 178 29.73 9.83 38.01
CA VAL A 178 30.26 11.11 38.50
C VAL A 178 29.60 11.52 39.83
N GLU A 179 28.30 11.27 40.03
CA GLU A 179 27.66 11.51 41.33
C GLU A 179 28.16 10.58 42.43
N ALA A 180 28.47 9.30 42.13
CA ALA A 180 29.02 8.37 43.11
C ALA A 180 30.47 8.70 43.50
N GLU A 181 31.28 9.27 42.60
CA GLU A 181 32.68 9.62 42.85
C GLU A 181 32.83 10.92 43.66
N VAL A 182 31.87 11.85 43.58
CA VAL A 182 31.90 13.12 44.34
C VAL A 182 31.53 12.94 45.83
N VAL A 183 30.94 11.81 46.22
CA VAL A 183 30.44 11.59 47.60
C VAL A 183 31.53 11.06 48.57
N TYR A 184 32.75 10.76 48.12
CA TYR A 184 33.80 10.25 49.01
C TYR A 184 35.11 11.05 48.96
N ALA A 185 35.03 12.35 49.28
CA ALA A 185 36.17 13.05 49.85
C ALA A 185 36.14 12.87 51.38
N PRO A 186 37.10 12.16 52.01
CA PRO A 186 37.15 12.08 53.47
C PRO A 186 37.50 13.47 54.01
N MET A 187 36.55 14.12 54.67
CA MET A 187 36.84 15.31 55.47
C MET A 187 37.80 14.88 56.59
N VAL A 188 39.06 15.27 56.45
CA VAL A 188 40.10 15.16 57.47
C VAL A 188 39.65 15.97 58.68
N ALA A 189 39.28 15.30 59.77
CA ALA A 189 38.98 15.93 61.04
C ALA A 189 40.30 16.26 61.76
N GLU A 190 40.61 17.54 61.91
CA GLU A 190 41.65 18.03 62.80
C GLU A 190 41.27 17.73 64.27
N PRO A 191 42.21 17.31 65.14
CA PRO A 191 41.92 17.13 66.55
C PRO A 191 41.84 18.51 67.23
N GLN A 192 40.64 18.96 67.57
CA GLN A 192 40.48 20.09 68.49
C GLN A 192 40.76 19.61 69.92
N GLU A 193 41.91 20.02 70.46
CA GLU A 193 42.20 19.93 71.89
C GLU A 193 41.27 20.88 72.67
N TYR A 194 40.30 20.32 73.37
CA TYR A 194 39.46 21.06 74.32
C TYR A 194 40.21 21.24 75.64
N GLN A 195 40.63 22.47 75.94
CA GLN A 195 41.05 22.86 77.29
C GLN A 195 39.82 23.09 78.17
N TYR A 196 39.78 22.38 79.30
CA TYR A 196 38.73 22.43 80.30
C TYR A 196 38.90 23.69 81.16
N ASN A 197 38.03 24.69 80.98
CA ASN A 197 37.92 25.78 81.93
C ASN A 197 36.96 25.34 83.05
N ALA A 198 37.55 24.99 84.19
CA ALA A 198 36.85 24.92 85.46
C ALA A 198 36.44 26.36 85.84
N ASP A 199 35.20 26.73 85.56
CA ASP A 199 34.40 27.74 86.27
C ASP A 199 33.12 28.04 85.47
N ALA A 200 32.06 27.27 85.74
CA ALA A 200 30.68 27.67 85.47
C ALA A 200 29.69 26.69 86.14
N PHE A 201 29.87 26.42 87.43
CA PHE A 201 28.76 25.99 88.28
C PHE A 201 28.23 27.24 88.98
N GLU A 202 27.05 27.69 88.59
CA GLU A 202 26.00 28.26 89.45
C GLU A 202 24.97 28.96 88.57
N ALA A 203 23.79 28.33 88.40
CA ALA A 203 22.49 28.95 88.65
C ALA A 203 21.35 28.19 87.97
N ARG A 204 20.33 27.88 88.79
CA ARG A 204 18.98 27.41 88.49
C ARG A 204 18.88 25.97 87.98
N GLY A 205 18.26 25.05 88.69
CA GLY A 205 17.06 25.22 89.51
C GLY A 205 15.95 24.45 88.83
N VAL A 206 15.83 23.19 89.25
CA VAL A 206 14.62 22.35 89.36
C VAL A 206 13.46 22.72 88.41
N ASP A 207 13.13 21.82 87.49
CA ASP A 207 11.75 21.33 87.39
C ASP A 207 11.65 19.99 86.64
N GLU A 208 10.64 19.25 87.04
CA GLU A 208 10.47 17.81 87.06
C GLU A 208 10.07 17.16 85.72
N VAL A 209 10.71 16.02 85.42
CA VAL A 209 10.08 14.71 85.19
C VAL A 209 8.79 14.65 84.36
N LYS A 210 8.82 13.95 83.21
CA LYS A 210 8.09 12.67 83.01
C LYS A 210 8.36 12.01 81.65
N GLN A 211 8.77 10.74 81.74
CA GLN A 211 8.74 9.69 80.73
C GLN A 211 7.30 9.20 80.50
N GLU A 212 7.06 8.60 79.32
CA GLU A 212 6.31 7.34 79.03
C GLU A 212 5.87 7.40 77.55
N ALA A 213 6.38 6.61 76.61
CA ALA A 213 6.35 5.14 76.46
C ALA A 213 4.94 4.54 76.61
N ALA A 214 4.27 4.24 75.48
CA ALA A 214 3.77 2.89 75.16
C ALA A 214 2.78 2.86 73.97
N HIS A 215 2.99 1.83 73.15
CA HIS A 215 2.12 1.16 72.19
C HIS A 215 0.59 1.26 72.38
N LYS A 216 -0.15 1.16 71.25
CA LYS A 216 -1.15 0.10 70.95
C LYS A 216 -1.91 0.36 69.63
N GLU A 217 -1.84 -0.59 68.69
CA GLU A 217 -2.93 -1.49 68.24
C GLU A 217 -3.79 -0.95 67.07
N ALA A 218 -3.70 -1.63 65.92
CA ALA A 218 -4.77 -1.73 64.94
C ALA A 218 -5.96 -2.52 65.56
N PRO A 219 -7.24 -2.46 65.08
CA PRO A 219 -7.60 -2.92 63.73
C PRO A 219 -8.84 -2.22 63.11
N LYS A 220 -9.12 -2.44 61.82
CA LYS A 220 -10.41 -3.01 61.36
C LYS A 220 -10.55 -3.10 59.84
N VAL A 221 -10.83 -4.34 59.46
CA VAL A 221 -11.42 -4.85 58.21
C VAL A 221 -12.76 -4.18 57.92
N ARG A 222 -13.04 -3.92 56.63
CA ARG A 222 -14.37 -4.15 56.04
C ARG A 222 -14.26 -4.29 54.52
N ASP A 223 -14.48 -5.52 54.07
CA ASP A 223 -15.00 -5.84 52.75
C ASP A 223 -16.31 -5.09 52.50
N ASP A 224 -16.52 -4.61 51.27
CA ASP A 224 -17.89 -4.52 50.76
C ASP A 224 -17.96 -4.84 49.26
N LYS A 225 -19.06 -5.51 48.94
CA LYS A 225 -19.26 -6.39 47.79
C LYS A 225 -20.27 -5.75 46.84
N ALA A 226 -20.02 -5.93 45.54
CA ALA A 226 -20.98 -6.00 44.43
C ALA A 226 -22.01 -4.88 44.23
N ARG A 227 -21.99 -4.33 43.01
CA ARG A 227 -23.15 -4.41 42.12
C ARG A 227 -22.70 -4.56 40.67
#